data_AF-A0A7W8UU48-F1
#
_entry.id   AF-A0A7W8UU48-F1
#
_cell.length_a   1.000
_cell.length_b   1.000
_cell.length_c   1.000
_cell.angle_alpha   90.00
_cell.angle_beta   90.00
_cell.angle_gamma   90.00
#
_symmetry.space_group_name_H-M   'P 1'
#
loop_
_entity.id
_entity.type
_entity.pdbx_description
1 polymer ?
#
loop_
_entity_poly.entity_id
_entity_poly.type
_entity_poly.pdbx_seq_one_letter_code
_entity_poly.pdbx_strand_id
1 'polypeptide(L)' 'MRHHSTSEMIQQLVGMLGTTDLSDWEQGFVTTLVRYVDAGKVTELTDKQVEALDQLYSRYFA' A
#
# COMPACT_ATOMS: atom_id res chain seq x y z
N MET A 1 6.85 -19.15 0.84
CA MET A 1 6.08 -17.91 0.65
C MET A 1 7.02 -16.75 0.91
N ARG A 2 7.12 -15.78 0.00
CA ARG A 2 7.95 -14.59 0.20
C ARG A 2 7.16 -13.65 1.12
N HIS A 3 7.59 -13.46 2.36
CA HIS A 3 7.01 -12.43 3.22
C HIS A 3 7.52 -11.08 2.69
N HIS A 4 6.61 -10.28 2.14
CA HIS A 4 6.91 -8.90 1.77
C HIS A 4 6.83 -8.03 3.03
N SER A 5 7.79 -7.12 3.18
CA SER A 5 7.68 -6.06 4.18
C SER A 5 6.60 -5.04 3.77
N THR A 6 6.04 -4.33 4.75
CA THR A 6 5.05 -3.26 4.54
C THR A 6 5.55 -2.25 3.49
N SER A 7 6.82 -1.86 3.54
CA SER A 7 7.43 -0.95 2.57
C SER A 7 7.47 -1.52 1.15
N GLU A 8 7.80 -2.81 0.99
CA GLU A 8 7.82 -3.48 -0.32
C GLU A 8 6.41 -3.61 -0.91
N MET A 9 5.41 -3.90 -0.07
CA MET A 9 4.00 -3.95 -0.50
C MET A 9 3.52 -2.60 -1.01
N ILE A 10 3.85 -1.52 -0.27
CA ILE A 10 3.51 -0.16 -0.68
C ILE A 10 4.19 0.19 -2.00
N GLN A 11 5.48 -0.13 -2.18
CA GLN A 11 6.19 0.15 -3.43
C GLN A 11 5.57 -0.56 -4.65
N GLN A 12 5.07 -1.78 -4.49
CA GLN A 12 4.37 -2.47 -5.59
C GLN A 12 3.05 -1.80 -5.93
N LEU A 13 2.26 -1.41 -4.93
CA LEU A 13 1.01 -0.67 -5.13
C LEU A 13 1.24 0.71 -5.76
N VAL A 14 2.37 1.37 -5.44
CA VAL A 14 2.78 2.63 -6.07
C VAL A 14 2.98 2.49 -7.57
N GLY A 15 3.51 1.34 -8.02
CA GLY A 15 3.64 1.04 -9.45
C GLY A 15 2.30 1.00 -10.20
N MET A 16 1.18 0.87 -9.48
CA MET A 16 -0.17 0.86 -10.04
C MET A 16 -0.85 2.25 -9.98
N LEU A 17 -0.22 3.25 -9.36
CA LEU A 17 -0.75 4.61 -9.38
C LEU A 17 -0.76 5.16 -10.81
N GLY A 18 -1.88 5.78 -11.20
CA GLY A 18 -2.08 6.30 -12.55
C GLY A 18 -2.46 5.23 -13.59
N THR A 19 -2.63 3.97 -13.19
CA THR A 19 -3.28 2.96 -14.03
C THR A 19 -4.79 2.94 -13.81
N THR A 20 -5.52 2.24 -14.67
CA THR A 20 -6.97 2.03 -14.52
C THR A 20 -7.33 0.90 -13.56
N ASP A 21 -6.34 0.27 -12.92
CA ASP A 21 -6.55 -0.92 -12.08
C ASP A 21 -6.97 -0.56 -10.66
N LEU A 22 -6.60 0.63 -10.19
CA LEU A 22 -6.96 1.15 -8.88
C LEU A 22 -8.17 2.08 -8.98
N SER A 23 -9.18 1.87 -8.14
CA SER A 23 -10.27 2.84 -7.93
C SER A 23 -9.76 4.13 -7.29
N ASP A 24 -10.53 5.22 -7.39
CA ASP A 24 -10.16 6.53 -6.82
C ASP A 24 -9.83 6.45 -5.31
N TRP A 25 -10.58 5.61 -4.59
CA TRP A 25 -10.32 5.38 -3.16
C TRP A 25 -8.99 4.65 -2.94
N GLU A 26 -8.70 3.60 -3.74
CA GLU A 26 -7.45 2.84 -3.64
C GLU A 26 -6.25 3.72 -4.01
N GLN A 27 -6.37 4.55 -5.05
CA GLN A 27 -5.34 5.52 -5.42
C GLN A 27 -5.07 6.52 -4.29
N GLY A 28 -6.12 7.07 -3.66
CA GLY A 28 -5.99 7.98 -2.52
C GLY A 28 -5.35 7.30 -1.30
N PHE A 29 -5.70 6.04 -1.04
CA PHE A 29 -5.13 5.25 0.03
C PHE A 29 -3.64 4.97 -0.22
N VAL A 30 -3.26 4.48 -1.40
CA VAL A 30 -1.86 4.24 -1.77
C VAL A 30 -1.04 5.53 -1.72
N THR A 31 -1.59 6.65 -2.20
CA THR A 31 -0.95 7.98 -2.09
C THR A 31 -0.69 8.38 -0.63
N THR A 32 -1.59 8.02 0.29
CA THR A 32 -1.38 8.26 1.72
C THR A 32 -0.24 7.40 2.26
N LEU A 33 -0.18 6.12 1.89
CA LEU A 33 0.89 5.21 2.31
C LEU A 33 2.28 5.64 1.81
N VAL A 34 2.37 6.18 0.60
CA VAL A 34 3.61 6.75 0.05
C VAL A 34 4.19 7.81 0.98
N ARG A 35 3.35 8.71 1.51
CA ARG A 35 3.81 9.76 2.43
C ARG A 35 4.43 9.20 3.70
N TYR A 36 3.91 8.07 4.21
CA TYR A 36 4.52 7.38 5.36
C TYR A 36 5.84 6.72 5.00
N VAL A 37 5.96 6.12 3.81
CA VAL A 37 7.22 5.54 3.31
C VAL A 37 8.28 6.61 3.13
N ASP A 38 7.97 7.68 2.42
CA ASP A 38 8.89 8.78 2.13
C ASP A 38 9.36 9.50 3.41
N ALA A 39 8.49 9.57 4.42
CA ALA A 39 8.84 10.14 5.72
C ALA A 39 9.58 9.16 6.64
N GLY A 40 9.80 7.90 6.23
CA GLY A 40 10.41 6.86 7.08
C GLY A 40 9.55 6.46 8.28
N LYS A 41 8.23 6.68 8.19
CA LYS A 41 7.23 6.53 9.25
C LYS A 41 6.31 5.32 9.03
N VAL A 42 6.76 4.31 8.30
CA VAL A 42 5.94 3.11 8.01
C VAL A 42 5.51 2.39 9.30
N THR A 43 6.31 2.47 10.36
CA THR A 43 5.98 1.94 11.69
C THR A 43 4.89 2.73 12.43
N GLU A 44 4.53 3.93 11.94
CA GLU A 44 3.45 4.76 12.50
C GLU A 44 2.08 4.45 11.85
N LEU A 45 2.02 3.51 10.89
CA LEU A 45 0.75 3.03 10.35
C LEU A 45 -0.07 2.37 11.46
N THR A 46 -1.34 2.75 11.53
CA THR A 46 -2.29 2.13 12.46
C THR A 46 -2.61 0.69 12.03
N ASP A 47 -3.01 -0.17 12.97
CA ASP A 47 -3.42 -1.54 12.68
C ASP A 47 -4.46 -1.61 11.55
N LYS A 48 -5.43 -0.69 11.54
CA LYS A 48 -6.44 -0.58 10.48
C LYS A 48 -5.85 -0.26 9.10
N GLN A 49 -4.81 0.55 9.04
CA GLN A 49 -4.11 0.85 7.79
C GLN A 49 -3.27 -0.33 7.32
N VAL A 50 -2.67 -1.09 8.25
CA VAL A 50 -1.94 -2.32 7.95
C VAL A 50 -2.89 -3.39 7.41
N GLU A 51 -4.03 -3.62 8.08
CA GLU A 51 -5.07 -4.56 7.61
C GLU A 51 -5.61 -4.16 6.23
N ALA A 52 -5.87 -2.86 6.00
CA ALA A 52 -6.32 -2.37 4.71
C ALA A 52 -5.26 -2.55 3.61
N LEU A 53 -3.97 -2.33 3.94
CA LEU A 53 -2.86 -2.60 3.04
C LEU A 53 -2.77 -4.10 2.70
N ASP A 54 -2.89 -4.98 3.69
CA ASP A 54 -2.87 -6.43 3.48
C ASP A 54 -4.00 -6.89 2.56
N GLN A 55 -5.23 -6.39 2.81
CA GLN A 55 -6.39 -6.69 1.97
C GLN A 55 -6.22 -6.16 0.55
N LEU A 56 -5.71 -4.94 0.40
CA LEU A 56 -5.50 -4.31 -0.91
C LEU A 56 -4.43 -5.05 -1.69
N TYR A 57 -3.28 -5.33 -1.08
CA TYR A 57 -2.19 -6.06 -1.71
C TYR A 57 -2.64 -7.47 -2.13
N SER A 58 -3.38 -8.17 -1.24
CA SER A 58 -3.90 -9.50 -1.57
C SER A 58 -4.88 -9.47 -2.75
N ARG A 59 -5.65 -8.39 -2.93
CA ARG A 59 -6.57 -8.26 -4.07
C ARG A 59 -5.85 -8.25 -5.43
N TYR A 60 -4.65 -7.67 -5.49
CA TYR A 60 -3.93 -7.48 -6.75
C TYR A 60 -2.77 -8.47 -6.96
N PHE A 61 -2.25 -9.06 -5.89
CA PHE A 61 -1.02 -9.85 -5.93
C PHE A 61 -1.12 -11.25 -5.29
N ALA A 62 -2.30 -11.66 -4.78
CA ALA A 62 -2.53 -13.02 -4.28
C ALA A 62 -3.00 -13.99 -5.37
#